data_AF-A0A2G6L5L1-F1
#
_entry.id   AF-A0A2G6L5L1-F1
#
_cell.length_a   1.000
_cell.length_b   1.000
_cell.length_c   1.000
_cell.angle_alpha   90.00
_cell.angle_beta   90.00
_cell.angle_gamma   90.00
#
_symmetry.space_group_name_H-M   'P 1'
#
loop_
_entity.id
_entity.type
_entity.pdbx_description
1 polymer ?
#
loop_
_entity_poly.entity_id
_entity_poly.type
_entity_poly.pdbx_seq_one_letter_code
_entity_poly.pdbx_strand_id
1 'polypeptide(L)'
;MQRADQNAVADSEFDRRTADWYIDKLIQILVFIGGISAIVFIVGIFVFITKEGFSFVFGSFDFVEFFTSPYWEPSDEDAPEYGILSMIAGTASVTGLAMVVAIPFSLGAAIYIGEFATGKTRETLKILVELLAAIPSVVWGFIGLSIMNPLIIEFFDVPVGLTVLNAGVILGLMAAPIMTSIAEDALKAVPDRYREAAEALGATRWQVIFKVVLPAAKNGLLGAVLLGVGRGFGETMAVLMATGHSVNIPDSIFDSVRALTATIAAELGETAVGSDHYGVLFTIGIFLFLITFIINLTADLIVRGIRKG
;
A
#
# COMPACT_ATOMS: atom_id res chain seq x y z
N MET A 1 -62.96 21.79 -5.36
CA MET A 1 -62.37 22.41 -4.16
C MET A 1 -61.62 21.41 -3.26
N GLN A 2 -62.05 20.16 -3.10
CA GLN A 2 -61.37 19.16 -2.22
C GLN A 2 -59.97 18.64 -2.67
N ARG A 3 -59.57 18.81 -3.94
CA ARG A 3 -58.23 18.38 -4.42
C ARG A 3 -57.12 19.40 -4.19
N ALA A 4 -57.46 20.67 -3.93
CA ALA A 4 -56.46 21.70 -3.65
C ALA A 4 -55.97 21.64 -2.20
N ASP A 5 -56.85 21.33 -1.24
CA ASP A 5 -56.48 21.18 0.17
C ASP A 5 -55.65 19.91 0.44
N GLN A 6 -55.85 18.82 -0.30
CA GLN A 6 -55.04 17.61 -0.12
C GLN A 6 -53.58 17.79 -0.55
N ASN A 7 -53.32 18.61 -1.59
CA ASN A 7 -51.95 18.95 -1.99
C ASN A 7 -51.30 19.95 -1.03
N ALA A 8 -52.06 20.87 -0.43
CA ALA A 8 -51.54 21.80 0.57
C ALA A 8 -51.15 21.11 1.89
N VAL A 9 -51.85 20.04 2.27
CA VAL A 9 -51.50 19.22 3.46
C VAL A 9 -50.28 18.35 3.18
N ALA A 10 -50.18 17.76 1.97
CA ALA A 10 -49.02 16.95 1.58
C ALA A 10 -47.72 17.77 1.49
N ASP A 11 -47.77 19.02 0.99
CA ASP A 11 -46.59 19.91 0.95
C ASP A 11 -46.18 20.44 2.33
N SER A 12 -47.09 20.46 3.31
CA SER A 12 -46.80 20.93 4.67
C SER A 12 -46.10 19.91 5.58
N GLU A 13 -46.11 18.63 5.18
CA GLU A 13 -45.51 17.53 5.95
C GLU A 13 -44.02 17.32 5.64
N PHE A 14 -43.54 17.83 4.49
CA PHE A 14 -42.14 17.76 4.08
C PHE A 14 -41.25 18.92 4.58
N ASP A 15 -41.84 19.97 5.18
CA ASP A 15 -41.10 21.16 5.63
C ASP A 15 -41.10 21.34 7.16
N ARG A 16 -41.12 20.22 7.90
CA ARG A 16 -40.81 20.23 9.32
C ARG A 16 -39.36 19.80 9.50
N ARG A 17 -38.55 20.67 10.11
CA ARG A 17 -37.23 20.34 10.64
C ARG A 17 -37.38 19.31 11.77
N THR A 18 -37.62 18.06 11.41
CA THR A 18 -37.66 16.90 12.31
C THR A 18 -36.25 16.62 12.86
N ALA A 19 -36.16 15.83 13.93
CA ALA A 19 -34.88 15.43 14.52
C ALA A 19 -33.93 14.83 13.47
N ASP A 20 -34.47 14.08 12.51
CA ASP A 20 -33.72 13.49 11.39
C ASP A 20 -33.00 14.54 10.53
N TRP A 21 -33.63 15.71 10.31
CA TRP A 21 -33.00 16.81 9.57
C TRP A 21 -31.80 17.40 10.34
N TYR A 22 -31.92 17.54 11.66
CA TYR A 22 -30.81 18.02 12.49
C TYR A 22 -29.69 16.97 12.59
N ILE A 23 -30.03 15.68 12.67
CA ILE A 23 -29.07 14.58 12.69
C ILE A 23 -28.31 14.51 11.37
N ASP A 24 -29.02 14.56 10.24
CA ASP A 24 -28.41 14.57 8.91
C ASP A 24 -27.48 15.80 8.74
N LYS A 25 -27.93 16.98 9.18
CA LYS A 25 -27.10 18.19 9.16
C LYS A 25 -25.85 18.07 10.04
N LEU A 26 -25.99 17.47 11.23
CA LEU A 26 -24.87 17.24 12.15
C LEU A 26 -23.86 16.25 11.55
N ILE A 27 -24.33 15.14 10.97
CA ILE A 27 -23.47 14.16 10.29
C ILE A 27 -22.76 14.82 9.10
N GLN A 28 -23.47 15.61 8.30
CA GLN A 28 -22.88 16.35 7.17
C GLN A 28 -21.74 17.27 7.66
N ILE A 29 -21.96 18.01 8.75
CA ILE A 29 -20.94 18.89 9.34
C ILE A 29 -19.75 18.08 9.87
N LEU A 30 -19.99 16.97 10.57
CA LEU A 30 -18.92 16.11 11.10
C LEU A 30 -18.06 15.51 9.99
N VAL A 31 -18.70 15.00 8.93
CA VAL A 31 -18.00 14.45 7.75
C VAL A 31 -17.21 15.55 7.04
N PHE A 32 -17.77 16.75 6.91
CA PHE A 32 -17.08 17.88 6.29
C PHE A 32 -15.86 18.34 7.11
N ILE A 33 -16.02 18.49 8.42
CA ILE A 33 -14.91 18.82 9.34
C ILE A 33 -13.85 17.72 9.30
N GLY A 34 -14.26 16.45 9.29
CA GLY A 34 -13.36 15.30 9.15
C GLY A 34 -12.59 15.30 7.84
N GLY A 35 -13.24 15.66 6.73
CA GLY A 35 -12.59 15.80 5.43
C GLY A 35 -11.57 16.95 5.41
N ILE A 36 -11.93 18.11 5.94
CA ILE A 36 -11.01 19.26 6.04
C ILE A 36 -9.85 18.92 6.98
N SER A 37 -10.10 18.31 8.13
CA SER A 37 -9.05 17.99 9.09
C SER A 37 -8.04 17.00 8.50
N ALA A 38 -8.49 16.00 7.73
CA ALA A 38 -7.59 15.08 7.03
C ALA A 38 -6.65 15.83 6.07
N ILE A 39 -7.16 16.78 5.29
CA ILE A 39 -6.34 17.60 4.40
C ILE A 39 -5.33 18.44 5.20
N VAL A 40 -5.80 19.09 6.28
CA VAL A 40 -4.94 19.91 7.16
C VAL A 40 -3.82 19.06 7.79
N PHE A 41 -4.11 17.85 8.25
CA PHE A 41 -3.10 16.95 8.81
C PHE A 41 -2.10 16.47 7.76
N ILE A 42 -2.53 16.09 6.56
CA ILE A 42 -1.63 15.68 5.48
C ILE A 42 -0.68 16.82 5.11
N VAL A 43 -1.21 18.03 4.91
CA VAL A 43 -0.38 19.22 4.62
C VAL A 43 0.52 19.54 5.80
N GLY A 44 0.03 19.43 7.04
CA GLY A 44 0.80 19.64 8.25
C GLY A 44 1.97 18.67 8.39
N ILE A 45 1.76 17.38 8.15
CA ILE A 45 2.81 16.35 8.13
C ILE A 45 3.83 16.67 7.05
N PHE A 46 3.38 17.02 5.83
CA PHE A 46 4.28 17.37 4.74
C PHE A 46 5.16 18.58 5.08
N VAL A 47 4.56 19.65 5.60
CA VAL A 47 5.28 20.86 6.03
C VAL A 47 6.25 20.54 7.16
N PHE A 48 5.85 19.71 8.13
CA PHE A 48 6.69 19.29 9.25
C PHE A 48 7.92 18.51 8.76
N ILE A 49 7.72 17.45 7.98
CA ILE A 49 8.82 16.63 7.44
C ILE A 49 9.76 17.50 6.59
N THR A 50 9.21 18.35 5.73
CA THR A 50 10.00 19.23 4.87
C THR A 50 10.84 20.22 5.69
N LYS A 51 10.25 20.80 6.75
CA LYS A 51 10.94 21.75 7.62
C LYS A 51 12.09 21.09 8.38
N GLU A 52 11.89 19.91 8.93
CA GLU A 52 12.94 19.19 9.68
C GLU A 52 14.05 18.68 8.75
N GLY A 53 13.69 18.16 7.56
CA GLY A 53 14.69 17.74 6.56
C GLY A 53 15.51 18.90 5.97
N PHE A 54 14.95 20.12 5.96
CA PHE A 54 15.64 21.31 5.43
C PHE A 54 16.96 21.60 6.15
N SER A 55 17.05 21.32 7.46
CA SER A 55 18.25 21.55 8.25
C SER A 55 19.47 20.80 7.70
N PHE A 56 19.25 19.55 7.28
CA PHE A 56 20.30 18.72 6.70
C PHE A 56 20.58 19.09 5.24
N VAL A 57 19.53 19.27 4.43
CA VAL A 57 19.64 19.55 2.98
C VAL A 57 20.44 20.82 2.66
N PHE A 58 20.37 21.84 3.52
CA PHE A 58 21.12 23.10 3.32
C PHE A 58 22.43 23.18 4.10
N GLY A 59 22.71 22.22 4.97
CA GLY A 59 23.94 22.12 5.74
C GLY A 59 24.91 21.15 5.10
N SER A 60 24.94 19.94 5.65
CA SER A 60 25.94 18.89 5.39
C SER A 60 25.57 17.95 4.23
N PHE A 61 24.56 18.29 3.42
CA PHE A 61 24.05 17.38 2.38
C PHE A 61 24.97 17.31 1.15
N ASP A 62 25.57 16.13 0.95
CA ASP A 62 26.17 15.73 -0.32
C ASP A 62 25.21 14.82 -1.11
N PHE A 63 24.70 15.33 -2.24
CA PHE A 63 23.78 14.58 -3.11
C PHE A 63 24.40 13.30 -3.68
N VAL A 64 25.69 13.33 -4.05
CA VAL A 64 26.36 12.19 -4.66
C VAL A 64 26.55 11.11 -3.60
N GLU A 65 27.09 11.47 -2.45
CA GLU A 65 27.27 10.52 -1.34
C GLU A 65 25.93 9.92 -0.93
N PHE A 66 24.91 10.75 -0.70
CA PHE A 66 23.61 10.31 -0.22
C PHE A 66 22.98 9.23 -1.12
N PHE A 67 23.01 9.39 -2.44
CA PHE A 67 22.38 8.44 -3.37
C PHE A 67 23.29 7.32 -3.88
N THR A 68 24.61 7.48 -3.82
CA THR A 68 25.56 6.51 -4.42
C THR A 68 26.40 5.75 -3.40
N SER A 69 26.55 6.27 -2.17
CA SER A 69 27.26 5.56 -1.12
C SER A 69 26.40 4.41 -0.57
N PRO A 70 26.96 3.18 -0.46
CA PRO A 70 26.30 2.06 0.19
C PRO A 70 26.38 2.10 1.71
N TYR A 71 27.23 2.96 2.26
CA TYR A 71 27.58 3.01 3.67
C TYR A 71 26.67 3.95 4.46
N TRP A 72 26.32 3.53 5.67
CA TRP A 72 25.49 4.27 6.61
C TRP A 72 26.13 4.17 7.99
N GLU A 73 26.88 5.20 8.37
CA GLU A 73 27.61 5.27 9.62
C GLU A 73 27.39 6.64 10.27
N PRO A 74 26.17 6.93 10.76
CA PRO A 74 25.85 8.22 11.38
C PRO A 74 26.48 8.39 12.78
N SER A 75 27.06 7.33 13.33
CA SER A 75 27.68 7.31 14.67
C SER A 75 29.18 7.65 14.67
N ASP A 76 29.80 7.77 13.50
CA ASP A 76 31.20 8.21 13.39
C ASP A 76 31.30 9.71 13.74
N GLU A 77 32.09 10.05 14.76
CA GLU A 77 32.26 11.44 15.22
C GLU A 77 33.15 12.28 14.29
N ASP A 78 34.05 11.64 13.54
CA ASP A 78 35.06 12.31 12.71
C ASP A 78 34.62 12.41 11.24
N ALA A 79 33.92 11.39 10.73
CA ALA A 79 33.45 11.33 9.34
C ALA A 79 32.11 10.57 9.22
N PRO A 80 30.97 11.19 9.60
CA PRO A 80 29.67 10.55 9.47
C PRO A 80 29.30 10.32 8.00
N GLU A 81 28.82 9.12 7.68
CA GLU A 81 28.41 8.74 6.32
C GLU A 81 26.90 8.51 6.24
N TYR A 82 26.26 9.15 5.26
CA TYR A 82 24.80 9.20 5.12
C TYR A 82 24.29 8.58 3.81
N GLY A 83 24.95 7.52 3.32
CA GLY A 83 24.57 6.80 2.11
C GLY A 83 23.31 5.96 2.27
N ILE A 84 22.34 6.14 1.37
CA ILE A 84 21.07 5.40 1.37
C ILE A 84 20.95 4.36 0.25
N LEU A 85 22.00 4.16 -0.56
CA LEU A 85 21.95 3.24 -1.70
C LEU A 85 21.62 1.80 -1.28
N SER A 86 22.25 1.31 -0.21
CA SER A 86 21.99 -0.02 0.35
C SER A 86 20.54 -0.16 0.83
N MET A 87 19.97 0.91 1.39
CA MET A 87 18.57 0.94 1.84
C MET A 87 17.58 0.98 0.69
N ILE A 88 17.88 1.71 -0.38
CA ILE A 88 17.10 1.72 -1.62
C ILE A 88 17.10 0.32 -2.23
N ALA A 89 18.28 -0.28 -2.37
CA ALA A 89 18.44 -1.63 -2.90
C ALA A 89 17.70 -2.66 -2.05
N GLY A 90 17.84 -2.60 -0.72
CA GLY A 90 17.12 -3.47 0.20
C GLY A 90 15.60 -3.35 0.09
N THR A 91 15.08 -2.13 0.09
CA THR A 91 13.64 -1.84 -0.04
C THR A 91 13.10 -2.33 -1.39
N ALA A 92 13.84 -2.07 -2.47
CA ALA A 92 13.45 -2.48 -3.82
C ALA A 92 13.48 -4.01 -4.00
N SER A 93 14.51 -4.70 -3.48
CA SER A 93 14.62 -6.16 -3.56
C SER A 93 13.51 -6.86 -2.78
N VAL A 94 13.21 -6.40 -1.56
CA VAL A 94 12.11 -6.95 -0.75
C VAL A 94 10.77 -6.70 -1.42
N THR A 95 10.51 -5.47 -1.90
CA THR A 95 9.27 -5.13 -2.60
C THR A 95 9.12 -5.92 -3.91
N GLY A 96 10.18 -6.05 -4.69
CA GLY A 96 10.20 -6.81 -5.93
C GLY A 96 9.85 -8.27 -5.70
N LEU A 97 10.50 -8.91 -4.73
CA LEU A 97 10.20 -10.31 -4.38
C LEU A 97 8.78 -10.46 -3.84
N ALA A 98 8.31 -9.52 -3.02
CA ALA A 98 6.93 -9.52 -2.54
C ALA A 98 5.92 -9.45 -3.67
N MET A 99 6.18 -8.67 -4.72
CA MET A 99 5.29 -8.61 -5.89
C MET A 99 5.31 -9.89 -6.72
N VAL A 100 6.46 -10.56 -6.84
CA VAL A 100 6.55 -11.87 -7.50
C VAL A 100 5.66 -12.91 -6.81
N VAL A 101 5.57 -12.86 -5.48
CA VAL A 101 4.66 -13.71 -4.70
C VAL A 101 3.22 -13.23 -4.84
N ALA A 102 2.98 -11.95 -4.54
CA ALA A 102 1.63 -11.46 -4.30
C ALA A 102 0.80 -11.33 -5.58
N ILE A 103 1.37 -10.88 -6.70
CA ILE A 103 0.63 -10.70 -7.96
C ILE A 103 -0.07 -11.99 -8.43
N PRO A 104 0.61 -13.15 -8.58
CA PRO A 104 -0.06 -14.36 -9.04
C PRO A 104 -1.13 -14.86 -8.06
N PHE A 105 -0.88 -14.80 -6.74
CA PHE A 105 -1.87 -15.20 -5.74
C PHE A 105 -3.08 -14.27 -5.76
N SER A 106 -2.87 -12.96 -5.85
CA SER A 106 -3.95 -11.97 -5.85
C SER A 106 -4.80 -12.01 -7.10
N LEU A 107 -4.18 -12.05 -8.28
CA LEU A 107 -4.91 -12.11 -9.54
C LEU A 107 -5.66 -13.44 -9.67
N GLY A 108 -5.02 -14.56 -9.29
CA GLY A 108 -5.67 -15.87 -9.28
C GLY A 108 -6.89 -15.91 -8.36
N ALA A 109 -6.75 -15.43 -7.13
CA ALA A 109 -7.85 -15.34 -6.17
C ALA A 109 -8.95 -14.39 -6.67
N ALA A 110 -8.59 -13.22 -7.21
CA ALA A 110 -9.55 -12.25 -7.73
C ALA A 110 -10.35 -12.79 -8.92
N ILE A 111 -9.70 -13.47 -9.86
CA ILE A 111 -10.38 -14.13 -11.00
C ILE A 111 -11.33 -15.21 -10.50
N TYR A 112 -10.89 -16.04 -9.54
CA TYR A 112 -11.75 -17.09 -8.99
C TYR A 112 -12.98 -16.52 -8.28
N ILE A 113 -12.77 -15.55 -7.39
CA ILE A 113 -13.86 -14.93 -6.62
C ILE A 113 -14.80 -14.14 -7.54
N GLY A 114 -14.25 -13.41 -8.52
CA GLY A 114 -15.01 -12.56 -9.43
C GLY A 114 -15.81 -13.31 -10.49
N GLU A 115 -15.24 -14.39 -11.06
CA GLU A 115 -15.80 -15.02 -12.27
C GLU A 115 -16.26 -16.47 -12.05
N PHE A 116 -15.79 -17.18 -11.01
CA PHE A 116 -16.18 -18.57 -10.75
C PHE A 116 -17.04 -18.76 -9.51
N ALA A 117 -16.78 -17.98 -8.46
CA ALA A 117 -17.49 -18.13 -7.20
C ALA A 117 -18.91 -17.53 -7.28
N THR A 118 -19.90 -18.30 -6.82
CA THR A 118 -21.32 -17.89 -6.84
C THR A 118 -21.93 -17.87 -5.43
N GLY A 119 -22.81 -16.90 -5.17
CA GLY A 119 -23.60 -16.80 -3.94
C GLY A 119 -22.73 -16.82 -2.68
N LYS A 120 -23.05 -17.74 -1.75
CA LYS A 120 -22.41 -17.85 -0.43
C LYS A 120 -20.89 -18.06 -0.48
N THR A 121 -20.40 -18.79 -1.48
CA THR A 121 -18.96 -19.07 -1.61
C THR A 121 -18.18 -17.78 -1.84
N ARG A 122 -18.71 -16.91 -2.71
CA ARG A 122 -18.09 -15.61 -3.00
C ARG A 122 -18.09 -14.70 -1.78
N GLU A 123 -19.24 -14.59 -1.10
CA GLU A 123 -19.36 -13.79 0.13
C GLU A 123 -18.39 -14.27 1.22
N THR A 124 -18.30 -15.58 1.42
CA THR A 124 -17.39 -16.18 2.41
C THR A 124 -15.93 -15.89 2.08
N LEU A 125 -15.53 -16.09 0.81
CA LEU A 125 -14.16 -15.80 0.39
C LEU A 125 -13.81 -14.32 0.50
N LYS A 126 -14.74 -13.43 0.17
CA LYS A 126 -14.54 -11.98 0.31
C LYS A 126 -14.31 -11.59 1.78
N ILE A 127 -15.13 -12.11 2.69
CA ILE A 127 -14.95 -11.91 4.13
C ILE A 127 -13.57 -12.42 4.58
N LEU A 128 -13.16 -13.61 4.14
CA LEU A 128 -11.84 -14.16 4.49
C LEU A 128 -10.70 -13.28 3.99
N VAL A 129 -10.78 -12.77 2.76
CA VAL A 129 -9.78 -11.86 2.19
C VAL A 129 -9.72 -10.55 2.99
N GLU A 130 -10.86 -9.98 3.35
CA GLU A 130 -10.92 -8.75 4.17
C GLU A 130 -10.38 -8.97 5.59
N LEU A 131 -10.67 -10.13 6.21
CA LEU A 131 -10.11 -10.49 7.52
C LEU A 131 -8.59 -10.69 7.47
N LEU A 132 -8.06 -11.30 6.40
CA LEU A 132 -6.61 -11.43 6.21
C LEU A 132 -5.93 -10.07 6.03
N ALA A 133 -6.57 -9.13 5.31
CA ALA A 133 -6.08 -7.77 5.14
C ALA A 133 -6.08 -6.95 6.45
N ALA A 134 -6.92 -7.33 7.43
CA ALA A 134 -7.02 -6.64 8.72
C ALA A 134 -5.95 -7.07 9.74
N ILE A 135 -5.15 -8.09 9.44
CA ILE A 135 -4.07 -8.55 10.33
C ILE A 135 -3.00 -7.44 10.43
N PRO A 136 -2.64 -6.98 11.65
CA PRO A 136 -1.61 -5.96 11.82
C PRO A 136 -0.24 -6.39 11.26
N SER A 137 0.52 -5.46 10.68
CA SER A 137 1.81 -5.79 10.05
C SER A 137 2.87 -6.31 11.04
N VAL A 138 2.82 -5.88 12.30
CA VAL A 138 3.70 -6.41 13.37
C VAL A 138 3.47 -7.92 13.58
N VAL A 139 2.24 -8.41 13.42
CA VAL A 139 1.93 -9.85 13.53
C VAL A 139 2.60 -10.62 12.39
N TRP A 140 2.54 -10.08 11.16
CA TRP A 140 3.25 -10.64 10.01
C TRP A 140 4.78 -10.65 10.22
N GLY A 141 5.34 -9.55 10.73
CA GLY A 141 6.76 -9.46 11.09
C GLY A 141 7.16 -10.49 12.16
N PHE A 142 6.31 -10.68 13.17
CA PHE A 142 6.52 -11.71 14.19
C PHE A 142 6.48 -13.12 13.63
N ILE A 143 5.58 -13.43 12.68
CA ILE A 143 5.57 -14.71 11.96
C ILE A 143 6.88 -14.88 11.16
N GLY A 144 7.35 -13.83 10.50
CA GLY A 144 8.64 -13.81 9.80
C GLY A 144 9.81 -14.16 10.73
N LEU A 145 9.86 -13.56 11.91
CA LEU A 145 10.91 -13.76 12.90
C LEU A 145 10.85 -15.12 13.62
N SER A 146 9.65 -15.58 13.99
CA SER A 146 9.47 -16.75 14.87
C SER A 146 9.26 -18.07 14.13
N ILE A 147 8.66 -18.03 12.93
CA ILE A 147 8.32 -19.22 12.15
C ILE A 147 9.13 -19.25 10.86
N MET A 148 9.08 -18.19 10.05
CA MET A 148 9.71 -18.21 8.74
C MET A 148 11.24 -18.27 8.82
N ASN A 149 11.84 -17.55 9.76
CA ASN A 149 13.28 -17.54 10.01
C ASN A 149 13.85 -18.96 10.27
N PRO A 150 13.40 -19.74 11.28
CA PRO A 150 13.91 -21.09 11.49
C PRO A 150 13.60 -22.03 10.32
N LEU A 151 12.46 -21.89 9.64
CA LEU A 151 12.16 -22.70 8.45
C LEU A 151 13.16 -22.42 7.32
N ILE A 152 13.51 -21.15 7.07
CA ILE A 152 14.48 -20.80 6.03
C ILE A 152 15.86 -21.35 6.37
N ILE A 153 16.29 -21.26 7.63
CA ILE A 153 17.54 -21.85 8.12
C ILE A 153 17.56 -23.36 7.85
N GLU A 154 16.49 -24.08 8.20
CA GLU A 154 16.41 -25.54 8.05
C GLU A 154 16.33 -25.98 6.58
N PHE A 155 15.50 -25.32 5.76
CA PHE A 155 15.27 -25.74 4.38
C PHE A 155 16.40 -25.34 3.41
N PHE A 156 17.06 -24.22 3.66
CA PHE A 156 18.06 -23.67 2.75
C PHE A 156 19.50 -23.74 3.30
N ASP A 157 19.69 -24.27 4.51
CA ASP A 157 21.00 -24.40 5.18
C ASP A 157 21.77 -23.06 5.24
N VAL A 158 21.06 -21.99 5.62
CA VAL A 158 21.61 -20.64 5.76
C VAL A 158 21.81 -20.27 7.23
N PRO A 159 22.84 -19.48 7.59
CA PRO A 159 23.13 -19.16 8.99
C PRO A 159 22.07 -18.28 9.65
N VAL A 160 21.39 -17.43 8.87
CA VAL A 160 20.37 -16.50 9.34
C VAL A 160 19.23 -16.48 8.32
N GLY A 161 17.99 -16.69 8.78
CA GLY A 161 16.79 -16.69 7.95
C GLY A 161 16.07 -15.33 7.91
N LEU A 162 16.66 -14.26 8.47
CA LEU A 162 16.17 -12.88 8.37
C LEU A 162 16.74 -12.21 7.12
N THR A 163 16.11 -12.47 5.99
CA THR A 163 16.66 -12.22 4.65
C THR A 163 15.66 -11.53 3.74
N VAL A 164 16.09 -11.10 2.55
CA VAL A 164 15.19 -10.62 1.49
C VAL A 164 14.08 -11.64 1.20
N LEU A 165 14.40 -12.94 1.19
CA LEU A 165 13.43 -14.02 0.99
C LEU A 165 12.33 -14.02 2.05
N ASN A 166 12.72 -13.96 3.32
CA ASN A 166 11.78 -13.95 4.43
C ASN A 166 10.83 -12.76 4.33
N ALA A 167 11.40 -11.55 4.29
CA ALA A 167 10.61 -10.33 4.23
C ALA A 167 9.77 -10.24 2.95
N GLY A 168 10.29 -10.66 1.80
CA GLY A 168 9.57 -10.67 0.53
C GLY A 168 8.37 -11.61 0.56
N VAL A 169 8.51 -12.83 1.10
CA VAL A 169 7.38 -13.77 1.23
C VAL A 169 6.34 -13.23 2.20
N ILE A 170 6.75 -12.76 3.39
CA ILE A 170 5.83 -12.23 4.40
C ILE A 170 5.08 -11.00 3.87
N LEU A 171 5.80 -10.04 3.29
CA LEU A 171 5.22 -8.85 2.68
C LEU A 171 4.30 -9.21 1.51
N GLY A 172 4.68 -10.20 0.70
CA GLY A 172 3.86 -10.67 -0.41
C GLY A 172 2.53 -11.26 0.07
N LEU A 173 2.57 -12.12 1.09
CA LEU A 173 1.37 -12.70 1.71
C LEU A 173 0.48 -11.64 2.37
N MET A 174 1.08 -10.62 2.97
CA MET A 174 0.36 -9.49 3.57
C MET A 174 -0.28 -8.58 2.51
N ALA A 175 0.41 -8.32 1.40
CA ALA A 175 -0.09 -7.47 0.31
C ALA A 175 -1.15 -8.18 -0.53
N ALA A 176 -1.12 -9.51 -0.58
CA ALA A 176 -1.97 -10.28 -1.47
C ALA A 176 -3.49 -10.07 -1.23
N PRO A 177 -4.03 -10.12 0.00
CA PRO A 177 -5.45 -9.92 0.25
C PRO A 177 -5.98 -8.56 -0.23
N ILE A 178 -5.19 -7.51 -0.04
CA ILE A 178 -5.56 -6.13 -0.42
C ILE A 178 -5.60 -6.02 -1.95
N MET A 179 -4.58 -6.54 -2.63
CA MET A 179 -4.58 -6.59 -4.08
C MET A 179 -5.70 -7.45 -4.65
N THR A 180 -6.03 -8.57 -4.01
CA THR A 180 -7.18 -9.41 -4.39
C THR A 180 -8.48 -8.63 -4.36
N SER A 181 -8.74 -7.89 -3.28
CA SER A 181 -9.97 -7.11 -3.11
C SER A 181 -10.12 -6.05 -4.22
N ILE A 182 -9.05 -5.30 -4.49
CA ILE A 182 -9.05 -4.26 -5.53
C ILE A 182 -9.17 -4.87 -6.94
N ALA A 183 -8.45 -5.96 -7.19
CA ALA A 183 -8.52 -6.66 -8.47
C ALA A 183 -9.92 -7.26 -8.71
N GLU A 184 -10.56 -7.84 -7.68
CA GLU A 184 -11.92 -8.37 -7.76
C GLU A 184 -12.93 -7.26 -8.11
N ASP A 185 -12.81 -6.09 -7.47
CA ASP A 185 -13.68 -4.95 -7.77
C ASP A 185 -13.42 -4.38 -9.18
N ALA A 186 -12.18 -4.39 -9.66
CA ALA A 186 -11.84 -4.04 -11.05
C ALA A 186 -12.47 -4.99 -12.07
N LEU A 187 -12.50 -6.30 -11.80
CA LEU A 187 -13.14 -7.30 -12.67
C LEU A 187 -14.66 -7.11 -12.70
N LYS A 188 -15.29 -6.83 -11.56
CA LYS A 188 -16.74 -6.57 -11.49
C LYS A 188 -17.16 -5.26 -12.15
N ALA A 189 -16.27 -4.28 -12.19
CA ALA A 189 -16.56 -3.01 -12.87
C ALA A 189 -16.75 -3.18 -14.38
N VAL A 190 -16.31 -4.30 -14.96
CA VAL A 190 -16.57 -4.64 -16.36
C VAL A 190 -18.08 -4.91 -16.54
N PRO A 191 -18.78 -4.20 -17.45
CA PRO A 191 -20.20 -4.39 -17.69
C PRO A 191 -20.56 -5.81 -18.15
N ASP A 192 -21.62 -6.40 -17.57
CA ASP A 192 -22.06 -7.77 -17.86
C ASP A 192 -22.44 -8.00 -19.33
N ARG A 193 -22.89 -6.96 -20.03
CA ARG A 193 -23.14 -7.00 -21.49
C ARG A 193 -21.95 -7.54 -22.29
N TYR A 194 -20.71 -7.30 -21.84
CA TYR A 194 -19.52 -7.81 -22.52
C TYR A 194 -19.34 -9.32 -22.32
N ARG A 195 -19.72 -9.84 -21.14
CA ARG A 195 -19.73 -11.28 -20.85
C ARG A 195 -20.82 -11.97 -21.67
N GLU A 196 -22.05 -11.45 -21.61
CA GLU A 196 -23.21 -11.98 -22.32
C GLU A 196 -23.00 -12.00 -23.84
N ALA A 197 -22.44 -10.92 -24.42
CA ALA A 197 -22.14 -10.87 -25.85
C ALA A 197 -21.11 -11.93 -26.27
N ALA A 198 -20.06 -12.13 -25.47
CA ALA A 198 -19.04 -13.12 -25.76
C ALA A 198 -19.59 -14.56 -25.65
N GLU A 199 -20.40 -14.84 -24.62
CA GLU A 199 -21.09 -16.13 -24.47
C GLU A 199 -22.07 -16.40 -25.64
N ALA A 200 -22.78 -15.37 -26.12
CA ALA A 200 -23.66 -15.47 -27.29
C ALA A 200 -22.93 -15.78 -28.60
N LEU A 201 -21.64 -15.41 -28.71
CA LEU A 201 -20.77 -15.81 -29.82
C LEU A 201 -20.17 -17.22 -29.66
N GLY A 202 -20.60 -17.98 -28.64
CA GLY A 202 -20.10 -19.32 -28.36
C GLY A 202 -18.76 -19.37 -27.64
N ALA A 203 -18.31 -18.26 -27.05
CA ALA A 203 -17.08 -18.24 -26.28
C ALA A 203 -17.22 -19.05 -24.98
N THR A 204 -16.20 -19.84 -24.64
CA THR A 204 -16.15 -20.52 -23.34
C THR A 204 -15.87 -19.51 -22.23
N ARG A 205 -16.26 -19.83 -20.98
CA ARG A 205 -15.97 -18.96 -19.81
C ARG A 205 -14.52 -18.52 -19.72
N TRP A 206 -13.58 -19.42 -20.03
CA TRP A 206 -12.15 -19.09 -20.04
C TRP A 206 -11.76 -18.12 -21.15
N GLN A 207 -12.38 -18.24 -22.32
CA GLN A 207 -12.20 -17.26 -23.40
C GLN A 207 -12.80 -15.90 -23.04
N VAL A 208 -13.97 -15.86 -22.39
CA VAL A 208 -14.58 -14.62 -21.89
C VAL A 208 -13.63 -13.92 -20.92
N ILE A 209 -13.09 -14.63 -19.94
CA ILE A 209 -12.18 -14.07 -18.95
C ILE A 209 -10.91 -13.52 -19.62
N PHE A 210 -10.20 -14.34 -20.40
CA PHE A 210 -8.90 -13.96 -20.95
C PHE A 210 -8.98 -12.96 -22.10
N LYS A 211 -10.03 -13.00 -22.93
CA LYS A 211 -10.14 -12.15 -24.13
C LYS A 211 -11.03 -10.93 -23.93
N VAL A 212 -11.88 -10.90 -22.90
CA VAL A 212 -12.84 -9.81 -22.69
C VAL A 212 -12.66 -9.16 -21.33
N VAL A 213 -12.79 -9.93 -20.24
CA VAL A 213 -12.80 -9.36 -18.88
C VAL A 213 -11.42 -8.83 -18.48
N LEU A 214 -10.35 -9.63 -18.59
CA LEU A 214 -9.00 -9.20 -18.21
C LEU A 214 -8.52 -8.00 -19.04
N PRO A 215 -8.68 -7.96 -20.38
CA PRO A 215 -8.32 -6.79 -21.17
C PRO A 215 -9.16 -5.55 -20.82
N ALA A 216 -10.45 -5.71 -20.52
CA ALA A 216 -11.33 -4.61 -20.13
C ALA A 216 -10.98 -4.06 -18.73
N ALA A 217 -10.60 -4.94 -17.79
CA ALA A 217 -10.23 -4.58 -16.42
C ALA A 217 -8.75 -4.16 -16.27
N LYS A 218 -7.94 -4.22 -17.33
CA LYS A 218 -6.47 -4.09 -17.27
C LYS A 218 -5.97 -2.88 -16.46
N ASN A 219 -6.62 -1.72 -16.58
CA ASN A 219 -6.18 -0.51 -15.88
C ASN A 219 -6.49 -0.60 -14.37
N GLY A 220 -7.60 -1.22 -13.99
CA GLY A 220 -7.92 -1.47 -12.59
C GLY A 220 -7.01 -2.53 -11.98
N LEU A 221 -6.67 -3.58 -12.74
CA LEU A 221 -5.69 -4.60 -12.33
C LEU A 221 -4.28 -4.00 -12.17
N LEU A 222 -3.85 -3.14 -13.10
CA LEU A 222 -2.60 -2.39 -12.97
C LEU A 222 -2.64 -1.45 -11.76
N GLY A 223 -3.78 -0.80 -11.50
CA GLY A 223 -3.99 0.01 -10.29
C GLY A 223 -3.84 -0.80 -9.00
N ALA A 224 -4.39 -2.02 -8.96
CA ALA A 224 -4.23 -2.93 -7.83
C ALA A 224 -2.75 -3.27 -7.58
N VAL A 225 -2.01 -3.62 -8.64
CA VAL A 225 -0.57 -3.94 -8.54
C VAL A 225 0.24 -2.73 -8.09
N LEU A 226 0.01 -1.55 -8.68
CA LEU A 226 0.74 -0.34 -8.30
C LEU A 226 0.48 0.07 -6.85
N LEU A 227 -0.75 -0.11 -6.36
CA LEU A 227 -1.05 0.13 -4.94
C LEU A 227 -0.34 -0.89 -4.04
N GLY A 228 -0.22 -2.15 -4.47
CA GLY A 228 0.60 -3.17 -3.80
C GLY A 228 2.08 -2.79 -3.74
N VAL A 229 2.66 -2.31 -4.83
CA VAL A 229 4.03 -1.80 -4.88
C VAL A 229 4.22 -0.62 -3.93
N GLY A 230 3.30 0.36 -3.97
CA GLY A 230 3.34 1.53 -3.08
C GLY A 230 3.30 1.13 -1.61
N ARG A 231 2.51 0.10 -1.27
CA ARG A 231 2.45 -0.47 0.08
C ARG A 231 3.75 -1.18 0.45
N GLY A 232 4.39 -1.87 -0.49
CA GLY A 232 5.67 -2.55 -0.25
C GLY A 232 6.81 -1.58 0.08
N PHE A 233 6.93 -0.48 -0.67
CA PHE A 233 7.89 0.60 -0.36
C PHE A 233 7.62 1.29 0.98
N GLY A 234 6.36 1.30 1.42
CA GLY A 234 5.92 1.92 2.67
C GLY A 234 5.84 0.96 3.86
N GLU A 235 6.22 -0.31 3.72
CA GLU A 235 6.12 -1.25 4.84
C GLU A 235 7.28 -1.06 5.82
N THR A 236 6.95 -0.89 7.09
CA THR A 236 7.92 -0.57 8.15
C THR A 236 8.17 -1.76 9.06
N MET A 237 7.13 -2.23 9.76
CA MET A 237 7.30 -3.12 10.91
C MET A 237 7.52 -4.58 10.49
N ALA A 238 6.80 -5.05 9.48
CA ALA A 238 7.02 -6.42 9.00
C ALA A 238 8.44 -6.57 8.43
N VAL A 239 8.91 -5.56 7.70
CA VAL A 239 10.23 -5.54 7.07
C VAL A 239 11.33 -5.42 8.14
N LEU A 240 11.20 -4.50 9.11
CA LEU A 240 12.15 -4.33 10.21
C LEU A 240 12.38 -5.65 10.97
N MET A 241 11.33 -6.43 11.20
CA MET A 241 11.41 -7.71 11.92
C MET A 241 11.90 -8.88 11.08
N ALA A 242 11.76 -8.83 9.75
CA ALA A 242 12.00 -9.97 8.86
C ALA A 242 13.27 -9.88 8.00
N THR A 243 13.92 -8.70 7.88
CA THR A 243 15.11 -8.52 7.01
C THR A 243 16.46 -8.54 7.74
N GLY A 244 16.47 -8.62 9.07
CA GLY A 244 17.71 -8.62 9.88
C GLY A 244 18.36 -7.24 10.03
N HIS A 245 17.84 -6.22 9.34
CA HIS A 245 18.20 -4.80 9.51
C HIS A 245 19.70 -4.49 9.31
N SER A 246 20.37 -5.20 8.40
CA SER A 246 21.80 -4.99 8.08
C SER A 246 22.00 -4.02 6.91
N VAL A 247 22.96 -3.10 7.02
CA VAL A 247 23.36 -2.20 5.92
C VAL A 247 24.18 -2.99 4.91
N ASN A 248 23.52 -3.56 3.90
CA ASN A 248 24.16 -4.33 2.85
C ASN A 248 23.39 -4.19 1.52
N ILE A 249 24.09 -4.23 0.39
CA ILE A 249 23.46 -4.40 -0.92
C ILE A 249 23.26 -5.90 -1.13
N PRO A 250 22.02 -6.39 -1.33
CA PRO A 250 21.78 -7.81 -1.50
C PRO A 250 22.26 -8.30 -2.87
N ASP A 251 23.17 -9.27 -2.87
CA ASP A 251 23.56 -10.04 -4.08
C ASP A 251 22.71 -11.30 -4.22
N SER A 252 22.14 -11.77 -3.11
CA SER A 252 21.31 -12.96 -2.99
C SER A 252 19.99 -12.68 -2.27
N ILE A 253 18.99 -13.51 -2.51
CA ILE A 253 17.73 -13.48 -1.76
C ILE A 253 17.91 -13.90 -0.29
N PHE A 254 19.04 -14.52 0.05
CA PHE A 254 19.38 -14.95 1.41
C PHE A 254 20.18 -13.89 2.18
N ASP A 255 20.41 -12.71 1.61
CA ASP A 255 21.12 -11.66 2.31
C ASP A 255 20.17 -10.86 3.20
N SER A 256 20.67 -10.42 4.36
CA SER A 256 19.99 -9.47 5.22
C SER A 256 20.12 -8.06 4.63
N VAL A 257 19.04 -7.27 4.77
CA VAL A 257 18.97 -5.92 4.21
C VAL A 257 18.33 -4.96 5.20
N ARG A 258 18.56 -3.67 4.97
CA ARG A 258 17.92 -2.57 5.68
C ARG A 258 16.99 -1.86 4.71
N ALA A 259 15.78 -1.53 5.15
CA ALA A 259 14.82 -0.77 4.36
C ALA A 259 14.75 0.68 4.84
N LEU A 260 14.43 1.61 3.93
CA LEU A 260 14.37 3.04 4.23
C LEU A 260 13.39 3.34 5.39
N THR A 261 12.21 2.73 5.35
CA THR A 261 11.17 2.84 6.39
C THR A 261 11.63 2.27 7.73
N ALA A 262 12.32 1.13 7.69
CA ALA A 262 12.85 0.46 8.87
C ALA A 262 13.95 1.30 9.55
N THR A 263 14.83 1.95 8.78
CA THR A 263 15.85 2.88 9.31
C THR A 263 15.20 4.04 10.06
N ILE A 264 14.21 4.71 9.46
CA ILE A 264 13.49 5.81 10.13
C ILE A 264 12.86 5.31 11.43
N ALA A 265 12.18 4.17 11.41
CA ALA A 265 11.50 3.66 12.59
C ALA A 265 12.46 3.23 13.71
N ALA A 266 13.62 2.68 13.36
CA ALA A 266 14.60 2.21 14.33
C ALA A 266 15.41 3.36 14.95
N GLU A 267 15.76 4.38 14.16
CA GLU A 267 16.75 5.38 14.57
C GLU A 267 16.10 6.70 15.02
N LEU A 268 14.95 7.11 14.46
CA LEU A 268 14.38 8.44 14.72
C LEU A 268 14.10 8.71 16.20
N GLY A 269 13.68 7.68 16.95
CA GLY A 269 13.40 7.80 18.39
C GLY A 269 14.64 7.92 19.28
N GLU A 270 15.81 7.47 18.79
CA GLU A 270 17.06 7.45 19.54
C GLU A 270 17.97 8.65 19.20
N THR A 271 17.71 9.33 18.09
CA THR A 271 18.50 10.49 17.64
C THR A 271 18.17 11.79 18.38
N ALA A 272 19.21 12.59 18.66
CA ALA A 272 19.05 13.89 19.28
C ALA A 272 18.38 14.89 18.31
N VAL A 273 17.31 15.54 18.77
CA VAL A 273 16.56 16.53 17.97
C VAL A 273 17.49 17.68 17.57
N GLY A 274 17.52 17.99 16.27
CA GLY A 274 18.35 19.05 15.69
C GLY A 274 19.78 18.64 15.32
N SER A 275 20.15 17.37 15.49
CA SER A 275 21.39 16.80 14.94
C SER A 275 21.29 16.56 13.43
N ASP A 276 22.44 16.41 12.76
CA ASP A 276 22.50 16.04 11.35
C ASP A 276 21.88 14.66 11.10
N HIS A 277 22.11 13.69 12.02
CA HIS A 277 21.48 12.37 11.97
C HIS A 277 19.94 12.45 12.07
N TYR A 278 19.40 13.34 12.91
CA TYR A 278 17.96 13.58 12.96
C TYR A 278 17.45 14.16 11.63
N GLY A 279 18.12 15.18 11.09
CA GLY A 279 17.73 15.82 9.83
C GLY A 279 17.76 14.88 8.62
N VAL A 280 18.76 14.01 8.51
CA VAL A 280 18.86 13.04 7.39
C VAL A 280 17.71 12.02 7.41
N LEU A 281 17.25 11.58 8.58
CA LEU A 281 16.11 10.67 8.68
C LEU A 281 14.82 11.30 8.13
N PHE A 282 14.63 12.62 8.33
CA PHE A 282 13.54 13.35 7.67
C PHE A 282 13.74 13.46 6.17
N THR A 283 14.97 13.66 5.68
CA THR A 283 15.27 13.65 4.24
C THR A 283 14.95 12.30 3.60
N ILE A 284 15.24 11.18 4.26
CA ILE A 284 14.79 9.84 3.83
C ILE A 284 13.25 9.79 3.80
N GLY A 285 12.57 10.36 4.80
CA GLY A 285 11.12 10.49 4.82
C GLY A 285 10.54 11.28 3.65
N ILE A 286 11.16 12.41 3.27
CA ILE A 286 10.79 13.20 2.08
C ILE A 286 10.95 12.35 0.82
N PHE A 287 12.06 11.62 0.71
CA PHE A 287 12.32 10.76 -0.44
C PHE A 287 11.29 9.63 -0.57
N LEU A 288 10.96 8.95 0.53
CA LEU A 288 9.89 7.95 0.58
C LEU A 288 8.52 8.54 0.25
N PHE A 289 8.21 9.72 0.77
CA PHE A 289 6.99 10.44 0.43
C PHE A 289 6.91 10.71 -1.08
N LEU A 290 8.02 11.16 -1.70
CA LEU A 290 8.07 11.41 -3.14
C LEU A 290 7.85 10.12 -3.95
N ILE A 291 8.49 9.02 -3.57
CA ILE A 291 8.31 7.71 -4.22
C ILE A 291 6.84 7.27 -4.13
N THR A 292 6.29 7.26 -2.92
CA THR A 292 4.90 6.82 -2.69
C THR A 292 3.90 7.73 -3.39
N PHE A 293 4.14 9.05 -3.41
CA PHE A 293 3.34 10.00 -4.17
C PHE A 293 3.37 9.70 -5.68
N ILE A 294 4.55 9.47 -6.27
CA ILE A 294 4.70 9.13 -7.69
C ILE A 294 3.95 7.83 -8.02
N ILE A 295 4.10 6.80 -7.20
CA ILE A 295 3.41 5.52 -7.40
C ILE A 295 1.89 5.72 -7.34
N ASN A 296 1.39 6.39 -6.31
CA ASN A 296 -0.05 6.62 -6.12
C ASN A 296 -0.64 7.52 -7.21
N LEU A 297 0.07 8.57 -7.61
CA LEU A 297 -0.33 9.44 -8.72
C LEU A 297 -0.40 8.67 -10.04
N THR A 298 0.61 7.84 -10.31
CA THR A 298 0.65 7.01 -11.52
C THR A 298 -0.51 6.01 -11.53
N ALA A 299 -0.80 5.36 -10.40
CA ALA A 299 -1.93 4.45 -10.26
C ALA A 299 -3.27 5.17 -10.53
N ASP A 300 -3.49 6.34 -9.93
CA ASP A 300 -4.71 7.12 -10.14
C ASP A 300 -4.84 7.59 -11.60
N LEU A 301 -3.77 8.06 -12.24
CA LEU A 301 -3.78 8.47 -13.66
C LEU A 301 -4.12 7.30 -14.59
N ILE A 302 -3.55 6.12 -14.37
CA ILE A 302 -3.82 4.92 -15.17
C ILE A 302 -5.29 4.49 -15.01
N VAL A 303 -5.83 4.52 -13.80
CA VAL A 303 -7.22 4.17 -13.53
C VAL A 303 -8.19 5.20 -14.12
N ARG A 304 -7.88 6.50 -14.01
CA ARG A 304 -8.73 7.60 -14.51
C ARG A 304 -8.78 7.73 -16.03
N GLY A 305 -7.81 7.17 -16.76
CA GLY A 305 -7.81 7.16 -18.23
C GLY A 305 -9.09 6.60 -18.87
N ILE A 306 -9.95 5.94 -18.11
CA ILE A 306 -11.24 5.38 -18.54
C ILE A 306 -12.42 6.38 -18.40
N ARG A 307 -12.29 7.49 -17.68
CA ARG A 307 -13.43 8.41 -17.46
C ARG A 307 -13.75 9.33 -18.65
N LYS A 308 -13.09 9.16 -19.80
CA LYS A 308 -13.41 9.83 -21.05
C LYS A 308 -13.78 8.79 -22.12
N GLY A 309 -15.05 8.44 -22.18
CA GLY A 309 -15.66 7.55 -23.17
C GLY A 309 -17.15 7.41 -22.92
#